data_AF-Q1N776-F1
#
_entry.id   AF-Q1N776-F1
#
_cell.length_a   1.000
_cell.length_b   1.000
_cell.length_c   1.000
_cell.angle_alpha   90.00
_cell.angle_beta   90.00
_cell.angle_gamma   90.00
#
_symmetry.space_group_name_H-M   'P 1'
#
loop_
_entity.id
_entity.type
_entity.pdbx_description
1 polymer ?
#
loop_
_entity_poly.entity_id
_entity_poly.type
_entity_poly.pdbx_seq_one_letter_code
_entity_poly.pdbx_strand_id
1 'polypeptide(L)' 'MTRETDVNYLLLRQQMSMARAQSSPSRQGRAAYEGLARGYSDQIDAYRRTNVEMVERAH' A
#
# COMPACT_ATOMS: atom_id res chain seq x y z
N MET A 1 -17.35 11.28 6.74
CA MET A 1 -17.19 10.59 5.44
C MET A 1 -15.99 9.67 5.55
N THR A 2 -16.20 8.40 5.84
CA THR A 2 -15.16 7.39 5.66
C THR A 2 -14.91 7.35 4.15
N ARG A 3 -13.83 7.97 3.66
CA ARG A 3 -13.37 7.69 2.29
C ARG A 3 -13.13 6.20 2.28
N GLU A 4 -13.98 5.47 1.58
CA GLU A 4 -13.80 4.04 1.40
C GLU A 4 -12.41 3.87 0.79
N THR A 5 -11.53 3.22 1.56
CA THR A 5 -10.15 3.06 1.15
C THR A 5 -10.16 2.02 0.03
N ASP A 6 -9.93 2.45 -1.20
CA ASP A 6 -9.86 1.55 -2.34
C ASP A 6 -8.56 0.72 -2.26
N VAL A 7 -8.68 -0.48 -1.72
CA VAL A 7 -7.57 -1.42 -1.56
C VAL A 7 -7.01 -1.85 -2.92
N ASN A 8 -7.84 -1.93 -3.96
CA ASN A 8 -7.37 -2.29 -5.29
C ASN A 8 -6.48 -1.19 -5.86
N TYR A 9 -6.83 0.08 -5.64
CA TYR A 9 -5.96 1.19 -5.95
C TYR A 9 -4.63 1.10 -5.20
N LEU A 10 -4.65 0.83 -3.88
CA LEU A 10 -3.43 0.71 -3.08
C LEU A 10 -2.53 -0.43 -3.56
N LEU A 11 -3.10 -1.62 -3.83
CA LEU A 11 -2.38 -2.79 -4.34
C LEU A 11 -1.76 -2.49 -5.71
N LEU A 12 -2.52 -1.89 -6.62
CA LEU A 12 -2.02 -1.52 -7.94
C LEU A 12 -0.85 -0.53 -7.84
N ARG A 13 -0.95 0.48 -6.96
CA ARG A 13 0.12 1.47 -6.75
C ARG A 13 1.36 0.87 -6.08
N GLN A 14 1.18 -0.06 -5.15
CA GLN A 14 2.26 -0.82 -4.55
C GLN A 14 3.04 -1.60 -5.62
N GLN A 15 2.33 -2.38 -6.45
CA GLN A 15 2.93 -3.16 -7.54
C GLN A 15 3.68 -2.29 -8.54
N MET A 16 3.08 -1.18 -8.98
CA MET A 16 3.76 -0.22 -9.87
C MET A 16 5.02 0.34 -9.24
N SER A 17 4.98 0.69 -7.95
CA SER A 17 6.14 1.24 -7.24
C SER A 17 7.26 0.21 -7.15
N MET A 18 6.95 -1.06 -6.86
CA MET A 18 7.93 -2.14 -6.86
C MET A 18 8.56 -2.35 -8.26
N ALA A 19 7.76 -2.38 -9.32
CA ALA A 19 8.25 -2.52 -10.68
C ALA A 19 9.18 -1.36 -11.09
N ARG A 20 8.87 -0.13 -10.64
CA ARG A 20 9.70 1.05 -10.87
C ARG A 20 10.98 1.04 -10.02
N ALA A 21 10.94 0.53 -8.80
CA ALA A 21 12.14 0.35 -7.98
C ALA A 21 13.13 -0.62 -8.64
N GLN A 22 12.62 -1.75 -9.15
CA GLN A 22 13.42 -2.77 -9.84
C GLN A 22 14.04 -2.25 -11.14
N SER A 23 13.29 -1.46 -11.91
CA SER A 23 13.76 -0.90 -13.19
C SER A 23 14.57 0.40 -13.04
N SER A 24 14.63 1.01 -11.85
CA SER A 24 15.32 2.28 -11.65
C SER A 24 16.84 2.13 -11.76
N PRO A 25 17.51 2.91 -12.63
CA PRO A 25 18.97 2.89 -12.77
C PRO A 25 19.67 3.69 -11.66
N SER A 26 18.97 4.59 -10.96
CA SER A 26 19.54 5.41 -9.91
C SER A 26 19.24 4.85 -8.53
N ARG A 27 20.25 4.87 -7.64
CA ARG A 27 20.07 4.42 -6.24
C ARG A 27 19.01 5.24 -5.51
N GLN A 28 18.99 6.55 -5.76
CA GLN A 28 17.98 7.45 -5.16
C GLN A 28 16.58 7.17 -5.71
N GLY A 29 16.44 6.93 -7.01
CA GLY A 29 15.16 6.57 -7.63
C GLY A 29 14.62 5.25 -7.11
N ARG A 30 15.50 4.24 -6.99
CA ARG A 30 15.16 2.95 -6.35
C ARG A 30 14.67 3.15 -4.91
N ALA A 31 15.42 3.88 -4.09
CA ALA A 31 15.04 4.14 -2.70
C ALA A 31 13.70 4.89 -2.58
N ALA A 32 13.44 5.85 -3.48
CA ALA A 32 12.17 6.58 -3.52
C ALA A 32 10.99 5.64 -3.84
N TYR A 33 11.11 4.80 -4.87
CA TYR A 33 10.07 3.85 -5.24
C TYR A 33 9.86 2.75 -4.20
N GLU A 34 10.91 2.26 -3.56
CA GLU A 34 10.80 1.36 -2.40
C GLU A 34 10.07 2.02 -1.23
N GLY A 35 10.34 3.31 -0.97
CA GLY A 35 9.62 4.10 0.02
C GLY A 35 8.12 4.17 -0.27
N LEU A 36 7.76 4.42 -1.53
CA LEU A 36 6.36 4.41 -1.96
C LEU A 36 5.72 3.03 -1.80
N ALA A 37 6.39 1.96 -2.22
CA ALA A 37 5.89 0.59 -2.07
C ALA A 37 5.65 0.23 -0.60
N ARG A 38 6.58 0.61 0.30
CA ARG A 38 6.40 0.44 1.75
C ARG A 38 5.20 1.22 2.27
N GLY A 39 5.07 2.50 1.93
CA GLY A 39 3.95 3.32 2.37
C GLY A 39 2.58 2.83 1.89
N TYR A 40 2.49 2.20 0.71
CA TYR A 40 1.25 1.53 0.29
C TYR A 40 1.00 0.23 1.05
N SER A 41 2.05 -0.52 1.40
CA SER A 41 1.94 -1.73 2.23
C SER A 41 1.38 -1.40 3.61
N ASP A 42 1.90 -0.33 4.24
CA ASP A 42 1.44 0.14 5.56
C ASP A 42 -0.04 0.51 5.54
N GLN A 43 -0.51 1.17 4.47
CA GLN A 43 -1.93 1.51 4.30
C GLN A 43 -2.81 0.29 4.11
N ILE A 44 -2.35 -0.72 3.34
CA ILE A 44 -3.07 -1.99 3.15
C ILE A 44 -3.20 -2.73 4.49
N ASP A 45 -2.13 -2.78 5.27
CA ASP A 45 -2.17 -3.46 6.57
C ASP A 45 -3.04 -2.71 7.59
N ALA A 46 -3.02 -1.38 7.58
CA ALA A 46 -3.95 -0.58 8.38
C ALA A 46 -5.41 -0.84 8.00
N TYR A 47 -5.71 -0.93 6.70
CA TYR A 47 -7.03 -1.29 6.20
C TYR A 47 -7.43 -2.70 6.67
N ARG A 48 -6.55 -3.69 6.54
CA ARG A 48 -6.81 -5.07 6.98
C ARG A 48 -7.11 -5.15 8.47
N ARG A 49 -6.33 -4.46 9.32
CA ARG A 49 -6.58 -4.40 10.77
C ARG A 49 -7.95 -3.80 11.07
N THR A 50 -8.27 -2.68 10.44
CA THR A 50 -9.58 -2.02 10.59
C THR A 50 -10.73 -2.95 10.19
N ASN A 51 -10.57 -3.67 9.08
CA ASN A 51 -11.58 -4.64 8.63
C ASN A 51 -11.76 -5.81 9.61
N VAL A 52 -10.66 -6.35 10.15
CA VAL A 52 -10.74 -7.41 11.16
C VAL A 52 -11.49 -6.92 12.40
N GLU A 53 -11.16 -5.74 12.92
CA GLU A 53 -11.87 -5.14 14.06
C GLU A 53 -13.36 -4.91 13.78
N MET A 54 -13.71 -4.48 12.56
CA MET A 54 -15.11 -4.29 12.16
C MET A 54 -15.87 -5.61 12.08
N VAL A 55 -15.25 -6.66 11.51
CA VAL A 55 -15.85 -8.00 11.42
C VAL A 55 -16.03 -8.60 12.81
N GLU A 56 -15.01 -8.50 13.68
CA GLU A 56 -15.09 -9.00 15.07
C GLU A 56 -16.17 -8.30 15.88
N ARG A 57 -16.42 -7.00 15.68
CA ARG A 57 -17.50 -6.26 16.35
C ARG A 57 -18.90 -6.56 15.80
N ALA A 58 -18.99 -7.12 14.60
CA ALA A 58 -20.27 -7.47 13.98
C ALA A 58 -20.76 -8.88 14.37
N HIS A 59 -19.90 -9.68 14.99
CA HIS A 59 -20.19 -11.00 15.56
C HIS A 59 -20.49 -10.93 17.05
#